data_AF-A0A147E8E5-F1
#
_entry.id   AF-A0A147E8E5-F1
#
_cell.length_a   1.000
_cell.length_b   1.000
_cell.length_c   1.000
_cell.angle_alpha   90.00
_cell.angle_beta   90.00
_cell.angle_gamma   90.00
#
_symmetry.space_group_name_H-M   'P 1'
#
loop_
_entity.id
_entity.type
_entity.pdbx_description
1 polymer ?
#
loop_
_entity_poly.entity_id
_entity_poly.type
_entity_poly.pdbx_seq_one_letter_code
_entity_poly.pdbx_strand_id
1 'polypeptide(L)'
;VRGQAATLSSLFASTAAVAEPQVLKGRRFGNVVFIASDTDLESLDWLPRLLAGGPHPARMVVGAEFDELVRSAAPVTDATAVDSPEPARALFERG
;
A
#
# COMPACT_ATOMS: atom_id res chain seq x y z
N VAL A 1 0.79 2.41 6.77
CA VAL A 1 -0.05 1.97 5.63
C VAL A 1 -1.23 2.90 5.40
N ARG A 2 -2.17 3.04 6.34
CA ARG A 2 -3.39 3.85 6.12
C ARG A 2 -3.11 5.34 5.90
N GLY A 3 -2.15 5.94 6.62
CA GLY A 3 -1.76 7.34 6.41
C GLY A 3 -1.17 7.59 5.01
N GLN A 4 -0.28 6.71 4.54
CA GLN A 4 0.27 6.79 3.18
C GLN A 4 -0.82 6.64 2.10
N ALA A 5 -1.77 5.72 2.32
CA ALA A 5 -2.93 5.55 1.43
C ALA A 5 -3.80 6.83 1.38
N ALA A 6 -4.05 7.46 2.53
CA ALA A 6 -4.78 8.74 2.60
C ALA A 6 -4.02 9.88 1.91
N THR A 7 -2.69 9.96 2.06
CA THR A 7 -1.87 10.93 1.34
C THR A 7 -2.02 10.78 -0.18
N LEU A 8 -1.87 9.56 -0.70
CA LEU A 8 -2.03 9.33 -2.14
C LEU A 8 -3.45 9.65 -2.62
N SER A 9 -4.47 9.24 -1.88
CA SER A 9 -5.87 9.53 -2.22
C SER A 9 -6.21 11.02 -2.20
N SER A 10 -5.44 11.84 -1.48
CA SER A 10 -5.64 13.29 -1.46
C SER A 10 -5.02 14.02 -2.65
N LEU A 11 -4.14 13.35 -3.41
CA LEU A 11 -3.36 13.94 -4.49
C LEU A 11 -3.75 13.40 -5.87
N PHE A 12 -4.17 12.14 -5.96
CA PHE A 12 -4.41 11.45 -7.23
C PHE A 12 -5.89 11.10 -7.41
N ALA A 13 -6.35 11.14 -8.67
CA ALA A 13 -7.73 10.80 -9.01
C ALA A 13 -8.07 9.32 -8.76
N SER A 14 -7.10 8.43 -8.98
CA SER A 14 -7.27 6.99 -8.76
C SER A 14 -6.14 6.43 -7.92
N THR A 15 -6.51 5.57 -6.97
CA THR A 15 -5.56 4.88 -6.10
C THR A 15 -5.95 3.43 -5.87
N ALA A 16 -4.94 2.58 -5.68
CA ALA A 16 -5.10 1.18 -5.31
C ALA A 16 -3.98 0.72 -4.38
N ALA A 17 -4.26 -0.33 -3.61
CA ALA A 17 -3.28 -1.02 -2.79
C ALA A 17 -3.19 -2.49 -3.22
N VAL A 18 -1.97 -3.02 -3.28
CA VAL A 18 -1.69 -4.43 -3.56
C VAL A 18 -0.95 -5.03 -2.38
N ALA A 19 -1.54 -6.06 -1.80
CA ALA A 19 -0.94 -6.78 -0.68
C ALA A 19 -1.61 -8.14 -0.46
N GLU A 20 -0.95 -8.96 0.35
CA GLU A 20 -1.51 -10.21 0.83
C GLU A 20 -2.63 -9.93 1.88
N PRO A 21 -3.74 -10.70 1.91
CA PRO A 21 -4.90 -10.34 2.73
C PRO A 21 -4.66 -10.23 4.24
N GLN A 22 -3.71 -10.98 4.81
CA GLN A 22 -3.40 -10.88 6.24
C GLN A 22 -2.57 -9.64 6.54
N VAL A 23 -1.76 -9.17 5.60
CA VAL A 23 -1.03 -7.88 5.69
C VAL A 23 -2.02 -6.72 5.71
N LEU A 24 -3.01 -6.72 4.80
CA LEU A 24 -4.06 -5.68 4.76
C LEU A 24 -4.88 -5.62 6.06
N LYS A 25 -5.07 -6.78 6.72
CA LYS A 25 -5.74 -6.88 8.02
C LYS A 25 -4.84 -6.57 9.21
N GLY A 26 -3.57 -6.25 8.98
CA GLY A 26 -2.58 -6.01 10.05
C GLY A 26 -2.28 -7.23 10.91
N ARG A 27 -2.58 -8.44 10.43
CA ARG A 27 -2.42 -9.70 11.18
C ARG A 27 -1.05 -10.34 11.03
N ARG A 28 -0.27 -9.90 10.04
CA ARG A 28 1.14 -10.29 9.88
C ARG A 28 1.95 -9.16 9.27
N PHE A 29 3.26 -9.24 9.45
CA PHE A 29 4.21 -8.40 8.74
C PHE A 29 4.22 -8.74 7.25
N GLY A 30 4.42 -7.73 6.40
CA GLY A 30 4.57 -7.88 4.95
C GLY A 30 4.52 -6.53 4.25
N ASN A 31 4.54 -6.58 2.93
CA ASN A 31 4.59 -5.38 2.09
C ASN A 31 3.21 -5.01 1.58
N VAL A 32 2.99 -3.69 1.46
CA VAL A 32 1.87 -3.10 0.72
C VAL A 32 2.47 -2.24 -0.37
N VAL A 33 2.08 -2.50 -1.61
CA VAL A 33 2.46 -1.68 -2.77
C VAL A 33 1.28 -0.79 -3.11
N PHE A 34 1.51 0.51 -3.25
CA PHE A 34 0.47 1.44 -3.69
C PHE A 34 0.64 1.78 -5.17
N ILE A 35 -0.49 2.01 -5.83
CA ILE A 35 -0.58 2.50 -7.21
C ILE A 35 -1.42 3.76 -7.15
N ALA A 36 -0.98 4.84 -7.79
CA ALA A 36 -1.70 6.11 -7.83
C ALA A 36 -1.52 6.76 -9.22
N SER A 37 -2.60 7.32 -9.76
CA SER A 37 -2.63 7.94 -11.09
C SER A 37 -3.64 9.09 -11.13
N ASP A 38 -3.38 10.08 -11.98
CA ASP A 38 -4.33 11.15 -12.32
C ASP A 38 -5.43 10.68 -13.29
N THR A 39 -5.29 9.47 -13.85
CA THR A 39 -6.29 8.80 -14.71
C THR A 39 -6.89 7.59 -14.00
N ASP A 40 -7.91 6.97 -14.60
CA ASP A 40 -8.43 5.68 -14.12
C ASP A 40 -7.36 4.55 -14.16
N LEU A 41 -7.65 3.47 -13.44
CA LEU A 41 -6.81 2.26 -13.36
C LEU A 41 -7.38 1.09 -14.18
N GLU A 42 -8.28 1.36 -15.15
CA GLU A 42 -8.96 0.29 -15.91
C GLU A 42 -7.98 -0.56 -16.72
N SER A 43 -6.88 0.05 -17.17
CA SER A 43 -5.77 -0.64 -17.86
C SER A 43 -5.07 -1.73 -17.02
N LEU A 44 -5.39 -1.84 -15.72
CA LEU A 44 -4.85 -2.84 -14.79
C LEU A 44 -5.82 -3.99 -14.49
N ASP A 45 -6.86 -4.19 -15.29
CA ASP A 45 -7.86 -5.27 -15.15
C ASP A 45 -7.24 -6.70 -15.12
N TRP A 46 -6.06 -6.87 -15.72
CA TRP A 46 -5.29 -8.12 -15.73
C TRP A 46 -4.59 -8.41 -14.40
N LEU A 47 -4.29 -7.37 -13.61
CA LEU A 47 -3.46 -7.48 -12.42
C LEU A 47 -4.05 -8.39 -11.33
N PRO A 48 -5.35 -8.35 -11.00
CA PRO A 48 -5.93 -9.25 -10.00
C PRO A 48 -5.69 -10.74 -10.30
N ARG A 49 -5.77 -11.15 -11.57
CA ARG A 49 -5.52 -12.55 -11.96
C ARG A 49 -4.05 -12.93 -11.76
N LEU A 50 -3.13 -12.03 -12.12
CA LEU A 50 -1.70 -12.26 -11.90
C LEU A 50 -1.37 -12.38 -10.41
N LEU A 51 -1.91 -11.48 -9.57
CA LEU A 51 -1.66 -11.47 -8.13
C LEU A 51 -2.15 -12.74 -7.43
N ALA A 52 -3.25 -13.34 -7.91
CA ALA A 52 -3.79 -14.58 -7.38
C ALA A 52 -2.93 -15.81 -7.72
N GLY A 53 -2.16 -15.77 -8.81
CA GLY A 53 -1.33 -16.88 -9.28
C GLY A 53 0.07 -16.97 -8.67
N GLY A 54 0.48 -16.00 -7.86
CA GLY A 54 1.81 -15.95 -7.26
C GLY A 54 2.02 -16.91 -6.08
N PRO A 55 3.28 -17.16 -5.67
CA PRO A 55 3.61 -18.04 -4.54
C PRO A 55 3.04 -17.52 -3.20
N HIS A 56 2.78 -16.22 -3.12
CA HIS A 56 2.04 -15.58 -2.03
C HIS A 56 0.86 -14.81 -2.63
N PRO A 57 -0.33 -15.42 -2.71
CA PRO A 57 -1.49 -14.80 -3.34
C PRO A 57 -1.78 -13.44 -2.71
N ALA A 58 -1.73 -12.41 -3.55
CA ALA A 58 -2.05 -11.04 -3.18
C ALA A 58 -3.36 -10.61 -3.83
N ARG A 59 -3.90 -9.48 -3.39
CA ARG A 59 -5.07 -8.87 -4.00
C ARG A 59 -4.84 -7.38 -4.24
N MET A 60 -5.54 -6.86 -5.24
CA MET A 60 -5.69 -5.43 -5.46
C MET A 60 -6.94 -4.94 -4.70
N VAL A 61 -6.80 -3.85 -3.97
CA VAL A 61 -7.84 -3.13 -3.24
C VAL A 61 -7.99 -1.77 -3.92
N VAL A 62 -9.19 -1.45 -4.40
CA VAL A 62 -9.49 -0.29 -5.24
C VAL A 62 -10.94 0.15 -5.03
N GLY A 63 -11.27 1.39 -5.39
CA GLY A 63 -12.63 1.95 -5.27
C GLY A 63 -13.13 1.92 -3.84
N ALA A 64 -14.39 1.51 -3.64
CA ALA A 64 -15.04 1.53 -2.33
C ALA A 64 -14.27 0.77 -1.22
N GLU A 65 -13.54 -0.29 -1.57
CA GLU A 65 -12.72 -1.00 -0.58
C GLU A 65 -11.47 -0.21 -0.18
N PHE A 66 -10.88 0.54 -1.11
CA PHE A 66 -9.79 1.46 -0.81
C PHE A 66 -10.31 2.66 -0.01
N ASP A 67 -11.50 3.18 -0.33
CA ASP A 67 -12.15 4.24 0.43
C ASP A 67 -12.38 3.84 1.89
N GLU A 68 -12.79 2.60 2.15
CA GLU A 68 -12.90 2.05 3.50
C GLU A 68 -11.53 1.93 4.20
N LEU A 69 -10.48 1.57 3.46
CA LEU A 69 -9.12 1.51 4.00
C LEU A 69 -8.64 2.89 4.48
N VAL A 70 -9.02 3.96 3.79
CA VAL A 70 -8.58 5.33 4.11
C VAL A 70 -9.54 6.12 5.00
N ARG A 71 -10.81 5.71 5.14
CA ARG A 71 -11.91 6.48 5.78
C ARG A 71 -11.54 7.23 7.07
N SER A 72 -10.75 6.62 7.95
CA SER A 72 -10.40 7.21 9.26
C SER A 72 -8.93 7.61 9.38
N ALA A 73 -8.21 7.72 8.26
CA ALA A 73 -6.80 8.06 8.23
C ALA A 73 -6.59 9.48 7.71
N ALA A 74 -5.74 10.24 8.39
CA ALA A 74 -5.28 11.54 7.92
C ALA A 74 -4.08 11.36 6.96
N PRO A 75 -3.96 12.19 5.92
CA PRO A 75 -2.74 12.30 5.14
C PRO A 75 -1.52 12.57 6.03
N VAL A 76 -0.42 11.88 5.75
CA VAL A 76 0.90 12.23 6.27
C VAL A 76 1.40 13.47 5.54
N THR A 77 1.88 14.45 6.30
CA THR A 77 2.51 15.69 5.82
C THR A 77 3.94 15.76 6.31
N ASP A 78 4.73 16.71 5.82
CA ASP A 78 6.10 16.92 6.30
C ASP A 78 6.17 17.13 7.82
N ALA A 79 5.15 17.77 8.40
CA ALA A 79 5.07 18.00 9.85
C ALA A 79 4.72 16.75 10.67
N THR A 80 4.13 15.72 10.04
CA THR A 80 3.68 14.49 10.73
C THR A 80 4.40 13.24 10.25
N ALA A 81 5.32 13.37 9.29
CA ALA A 81 6.17 12.30 8.82
C ALA A 81 7.05 11.79 9.97
N VAL A 82 7.26 10.48 10.00
CA VAL A 82 8.16 9.81 10.93
C VAL A 82 9.26 9.17 10.09
N ASP A 83 10.50 9.33 10.54
CA ASP A 83 11.64 8.72 9.87
C ASP A 83 11.47 7.20 9.78
N SER A 84 11.95 6.65 8.67
CA SER A 84 12.02 5.20 8.56
C SER A 84 12.97 4.67 9.64
N PRO A 85 12.65 3.55 10.29
CA PRO A 85 13.52 2.97 11.29
C PRO A 85 14.90 2.69 10.68
N GLU A 86 15.96 2.96 11.43
CA GLU A 86 17.31 2.63 10.99
C GLU A 86 17.40 1.12 10.72
N PRO A 87 18.06 0.69 9.63
CA PRO A 87 18.31 -0.72 9.42
C PRO A 87 19.17 -1.27 10.57
N ALA A 88 18.91 -2.50 10.99
CA ALA A 88 19.66 -3.13 12.07
C ALA A 88 21.17 -3.12 11.76
N ARG A 89 22.00 -2.61 12.68
CA ARG A 89 23.46 -2.49 12.49
C ARG A 89 24.13 -3.80 12.05
N ALA A 90 23.65 -4.93 12.55
CA ALA A 90 24.13 -6.27 12.19
C ALA A 90 24.01 -6.61 10.67
N LEU A 91 23.17 -5.89 9.90
CA LEU A 91 23.12 -6.03 8.44
C LEU A 91 24.36 -5.47 7.74
N PHE A 92 25.09 -4.55 8.39
CA PHE A 92 26.27 -3.88 7.85
C PHE A 92 27.58 -4.33 8.48
N GLU A 93 27.55 -5.12 9.55
CA GLU A 93 28.75 -5.66 10.23
C GLU A 93 29.37 -6.89 9.51
N ARG A 94 29.34 -6.92 8.17
CA ARG A 94 30.20 -7.84 7.41
C ARG A 94 31.57 -7.21 7.25
N GLY A 95 32.44 -7.51 8.21
CA GLY A 95 33.90 -7.33 8.19
C GLY A 95 34.55 -8.34 9.12
#